data_AF-A0A962RMZ3-F1
#
_entry.id   AF-A0A962RMZ3-F1
#
_cell.length_a   1.000
_cell.length_b   1.000
_cell.length_c   1.000
_cell.angle_alpha   90.00
_cell.angle_beta   90.00
_cell.angle_gamma   90.00
#
_symmetry.space_group_name_H-M   'P 1'
#
loop_
_entity.id
_entity.type
_entity.pdbx_description
1 polymer ?
#
loop_
_entity_poly.entity_id
_entity_poly.type
_entity_poly.pdbx_seq_one_letter_code
_entity_poly.pdbx_strand_id
1 'polypeptide(L)'
;CGAWWMLVLSWLVISIGIGSALFHSFANGWSMLADVVPIGIYMYVFIGFCAAVLLGHHWPGVVLALLGLLVLLALGSRLPSEPFNGSNSYFGAAAALLGLALLCRRAGHPAWRDLAIAFGLFCVSLTLRSIDMAVCERWPLGTHFLWHSFNALLLYFTLRAAAIGLRWRALDPSSIVSNAQANPGDTSNGGSTRR
;
A
#
# COMPACT_ATOMS: atom_id res chain seq x y z
N CYS A 1 -8.92 17.31 3.90
CA CYS A 1 -7.45 17.22 4.12
C CYS A 1 -6.81 15.89 3.64
N GLY A 2 -7.48 15.06 2.82
CA GLY A 2 -6.98 13.71 2.45
C GLY A 2 -6.57 13.49 0.98
N ALA A 3 -6.84 14.46 0.09
CA ALA A 3 -6.65 14.27 -1.36
C ALA A 3 -5.18 14.07 -1.76
N TRP A 4 -4.25 14.70 -1.03
CA TRP A 4 -2.82 14.61 -1.34
C TRP A 4 -2.27 13.20 -1.16
N TRP A 5 -2.75 12.43 -0.16
CA TRP A 5 -2.33 11.03 0.05
C TRP A 5 -2.63 10.17 -1.18
N MET A 6 -3.84 10.31 -1.73
CA MET A 6 -4.23 9.58 -2.94
C MET A 6 -3.38 10.00 -4.13
N LEU A 7 -3.09 11.30 -4.29
CA LEU A 7 -2.23 11.77 -5.37
C LEU A 7 -0.81 11.18 -5.26
N VAL A 8 -0.20 11.23 -4.07
CA VAL A 8 1.13 10.68 -3.83
C VAL A 8 1.16 9.18 -4.12
N LEU A 9 0.23 8.41 -3.55
CA LEU A 9 0.15 6.97 -3.76
C LEU A 9 -0.10 6.62 -5.24
N SER A 10 -0.96 7.38 -5.93
CA SER A 10 -1.26 7.14 -7.35
C SER A 10 -0.04 7.43 -8.23
N TRP A 11 0.67 8.54 -8.00
CA TRP A 11 1.89 8.86 -8.72
C TRP A 11 2.99 7.84 -8.46
N LEU A 12 3.11 7.31 -7.25
CA LEU A 12 4.04 6.23 -6.95
C LEU A 12 3.69 4.95 -7.73
N VAL A 13 2.41 4.57 -7.82
CA VAL A 13 1.98 3.42 -8.64
C VAL A 13 2.28 3.63 -10.12
N ILE A 14 2.06 4.84 -10.65
CA ILE A 14 2.43 5.18 -12.03
C ILE A 14 3.95 5.05 -12.22
N SER A 15 4.74 5.59 -11.30
CA SER A 15 6.20 5.50 -11.33
C SER A 15 6.71 4.05 -11.26
N ILE A 16 6.06 3.18 -10.46
CA ILE A 16 6.36 1.73 -10.44
C ILE A 16 6.13 1.13 -11.83
N GLY A 17 4.98 1.41 -12.46
CA GLY A 17 4.68 0.89 -13.80
C GLY A 17 5.69 1.35 -14.87
N ILE A 18 6.05 2.64 -14.86
CA ILE A 18 7.06 3.20 -15.77
C ILE A 18 8.43 2.57 -15.51
N GLY A 19 8.88 2.52 -14.26
CA GLY A 19 10.15 1.92 -13.87
C GLY A 19 10.27 0.47 -14.30
N SER A 20 9.20 -0.30 -14.09
CA SER A 20 9.13 -1.71 -14.50
C SER A 20 9.25 -1.89 -16.01
N ALA A 21 8.53 -1.07 -16.79
CA ALA A 21 8.63 -1.09 -18.25
C ALA A 21 10.05 -0.69 -18.74
N LEU A 22 10.68 0.29 -18.10
CA LEU A 22 12.04 0.71 -18.43
C LEU A 22 13.05 -0.40 -18.13
N PHE A 23 12.94 -1.09 -17.00
CA PHE A 23 13.85 -2.20 -16.67
C PHE A 23 13.75 -3.34 -17.68
N HIS A 24 12.54 -3.72 -18.09
CA HIS A 24 12.33 -4.76 -19.10
C HIS A 24 12.71 -4.34 -20.52
N SER A 25 12.89 -3.04 -20.77
CA SER A 25 13.36 -2.51 -22.05
C SER A 25 14.88 -2.38 -22.11
N PHE A 26 15.53 -2.00 -21.01
CA PHE A 26 16.95 -1.61 -20.99
C PHE A 26 17.87 -2.50 -20.16
N ALA A 27 17.34 -3.25 -19.18
CA ALA A 27 18.04 -4.26 -18.38
C ALA A 27 19.42 -3.82 -17.82
N ASN A 28 19.50 -2.61 -17.26
CA ASN A 28 20.75 -2.04 -16.73
C ASN A 28 20.55 -1.43 -15.33
N GLY A 29 21.64 -0.99 -14.69
CA GLY A 29 21.61 -0.54 -13.30
C GLY A 29 20.62 0.59 -13.01
N TRP A 30 20.54 1.61 -13.86
CA TRP A 30 19.62 2.74 -13.61
C TRP A 30 18.15 2.34 -13.80
N SER A 31 17.87 1.50 -14.80
CA SER A 31 16.50 1.05 -15.07
C SER A 31 16.02 0.05 -14.02
N MET A 32 16.93 -0.78 -13.47
CA MET A 32 16.66 -1.59 -12.28
C MET A 32 16.29 -0.73 -11.09
N LEU A 33 17.07 0.33 -10.80
CA LEU A 33 16.76 1.28 -9.72
C LEU A 33 15.42 1.98 -9.95
N ALA A 34 15.10 2.35 -11.20
CA ALA A 34 13.81 2.93 -11.55
C ALA A 34 12.64 1.99 -11.29
N ASP A 35 12.82 0.66 -11.38
CA ASP A 35 11.80 -0.34 -11.02
C ASP A 35 11.69 -0.51 -9.49
N VAL A 36 12.81 -0.74 -8.79
CA VAL A 36 12.78 -1.14 -7.38
C VAL A 36 12.64 0.00 -6.37
N VAL A 37 13.18 1.19 -6.67
CA VAL A 37 13.15 2.33 -5.73
C VAL A 37 11.72 2.85 -5.51
N PRO A 38 10.89 3.08 -6.55
CA PRO A 38 9.50 3.47 -6.36
C PRO A 38 8.68 2.46 -5.57
N ILE A 39 8.95 1.15 -5.74
CA ILE A 39 8.32 0.08 -4.95
C ILE A 39 8.64 0.26 -3.46
N GLY A 40 9.92 0.45 -3.12
CA GLY A 40 10.35 0.69 -1.75
C GLY A 40 9.67 1.93 -1.15
N ILE A 41 9.68 3.05 -1.87
CA ILE A 41 9.02 4.28 -1.42
C ILE A 41 7.52 4.04 -1.20
N TYR A 42 6.84 3.37 -2.12
CA TYR A 42 5.43 3.04 -2.00
C TYR A 42 5.14 2.23 -0.73
N MET A 43 5.94 1.22 -0.42
CA MET A 43 5.77 0.42 0.80
C MET A 43 5.82 1.29 2.06
N TYR A 44 6.84 2.15 2.21
CA TYR A 44 6.97 3.02 3.38
C TYR A 44 5.83 4.05 3.47
N VAL A 45 5.49 4.70 2.36
CA VAL A 45 4.40 5.69 2.32
C VAL A 45 3.06 5.02 2.65
N PHE A 46 2.81 3.82 2.11
CA PHE A 46 1.56 3.09 2.34
C PHE A 46 1.42 2.57 3.77
N ILE A 47 2.49 2.00 4.36
CA ILE A 47 2.48 1.58 5.79
C ILE A 47 2.28 2.80 6.70
N GLY A 48 2.99 3.90 6.43
CA GLY A 48 2.84 5.14 7.19
C GLY A 48 1.42 5.71 7.10
N PHE A 49 0.84 5.71 5.89
CA PHE A 49 -0.57 6.05 5.67
C PHE A 49 -1.50 5.15 6.48
N CYS A 50 -1.31 3.83 6.45
CA CYS A 50 -2.18 2.90 7.18
C CYS A 50 -2.10 3.13 8.69
N ALA A 51 -0.90 3.32 9.24
CA ALA A 51 -0.72 3.61 10.66
C ALA A 51 -1.38 4.93 11.07
N ALA A 52 -1.13 6.02 10.32
CA ALA A 52 -1.60 7.36 10.67
C ALA A 52 -3.09 7.59 10.37
N VAL A 53 -3.60 7.02 9.28
CA VAL A 53 -4.93 7.33 8.73
C VAL A 53 -5.94 6.23 9.03
N LEU A 54 -5.60 4.96 8.80
CA LEU A 54 -6.55 3.85 9.00
C LEU A 54 -6.63 3.41 10.45
N LEU A 55 -5.48 3.39 11.15
CA LEU A 55 -5.38 2.93 12.54
C LEU A 55 -5.32 4.09 13.55
N GLY A 56 -5.24 5.34 13.08
CA GLY A 56 -5.30 6.53 13.92
C GLY A 56 -4.10 6.73 14.86
N HIS A 57 -2.96 6.10 14.59
CA HIS A 57 -1.77 6.25 15.41
C HIS A 57 -1.13 7.64 15.26
N HIS A 58 -0.65 8.19 16.37
CA HIS A 58 0.21 9.38 16.39
C HIS A 58 1.65 9.02 15.96
N TRP A 59 2.51 10.05 15.81
CA TRP A 59 3.87 9.91 15.27
C TRP A 59 4.68 8.72 15.83
N PRO A 60 4.77 8.48 17.15
CA PRO A 60 5.44 7.28 17.67
C PRO A 60 4.96 5.94 17.09
N GLY A 61 3.64 5.77 16.92
CA GLY A 61 3.09 4.54 16.34
C GLY A 61 3.38 4.42 14.84
N VAL A 62 3.41 5.55 14.13
CA VAL A 62 3.84 5.59 12.72
C VAL A 62 5.31 5.18 12.60
N VAL A 63 6.18 5.77 13.40
CA VAL A 63 7.62 5.42 13.43
C VAL A 63 7.80 3.95 13.74
N LEU A 64 7.09 3.41 14.74
CA LEU A 64 7.15 1.99 15.08
C LEU A 64 6.71 1.10 13.90
N ALA A 65 5.67 1.47 13.16
CA ALA A 65 5.23 0.74 11.98
C ALA A 65 6.28 0.74 10.87
N LEU A 66 6.94 1.89 10.62
CA LEU A 66 8.00 2.00 9.61
C LEU A 66 9.27 1.23 10.01
N LEU A 67 9.65 1.27 11.29
CA LEU A 67 10.75 0.44 11.81
C LEU A 67 10.40 -1.04 11.75
N GLY A 68 9.14 -1.39 12.04
CA GLY A 68 8.64 -2.75 11.89
C GLY A 68 8.76 -3.24 10.44
N LEU A 69 8.39 -2.42 9.45
CA LEU A 69 8.60 -2.72 8.04
C LEU A 69 10.08 -2.93 7.74
N LEU A 70 10.96 -2.04 8.20
CA LEU A 70 12.41 -2.17 8.00
C LEU A 70 12.94 -3.50 8.53
N VAL A 71 12.56 -3.88 9.76
CA VAL A 71 12.96 -5.15 10.38
C VAL A 71 12.41 -6.33 9.58
N LEU A 72 11.14 -6.30 9.18
CA LEU A 72 10.54 -7.39 8.40
C LEU A 72 11.23 -7.58 7.04
N LEU A 73 11.55 -6.49 6.33
CA LEU A 73 12.29 -6.54 5.07
C LEU A 73 13.70 -7.09 5.27
N ALA A 74 14.40 -6.64 6.31
CA ALA A 74 15.72 -7.16 6.66
C ALA A 74 15.69 -8.66 7.00
N LEU A 75 14.69 -9.13 7.75
CA LEU A 75 14.52 -10.54 8.08
C LEU A 75 14.20 -11.38 6.84
N GLY A 76 13.28 -10.93 5.97
CA GLY A 76 12.97 -11.61 4.72
C GLY A 76 14.19 -11.73 3.81
N SER A 77 15.01 -10.69 3.74
CA SER A 77 16.24 -10.67 2.92
C SER A 77 17.35 -11.58 3.46
N ARG A 78 17.28 -12.02 4.72
CA ARG A 78 18.22 -13.01 5.30
C ARG A 78 17.84 -14.45 5.00
N LEU A 79 16.61 -14.70 4.56
CA LEU A 79 16.21 -16.03 4.13
C LEU A 79 16.99 -16.41 2.84
N PRO A 80 17.28 -17.69 2.60
CA PRO A 80 17.89 -18.12 1.35
C PRO A 80 17.08 -17.66 0.13
N SER A 81 17.77 -17.26 -0.93
CA SER A 81 17.13 -16.86 -2.20
C SER A 81 16.51 -18.06 -2.91
N GLU A 82 17.13 -19.24 -2.79
CA GLU A 82 16.60 -20.51 -3.26
C GLU A 82 15.73 -21.18 -2.19
N PRO A 83 14.57 -21.77 -2.56
CA PRO A 83 14.05 -21.99 -3.91
C PRO A 83 13.16 -20.84 -4.44
N PHE A 84 13.27 -19.63 -3.89
CA PHE A 84 12.31 -18.55 -4.10
C PHE A 84 12.66 -17.58 -5.23
N ASN A 85 13.76 -17.80 -5.96
CA ASN A 85 14.25 -16.90 -7.03
C ASN A 85 14.29 -15.42 -6.60
N GLY A 86 14.80 -15.17 -5.39
CA GLY A 86 14.93 -13.80 -4.84
C GLY A 86 13.63 -13.20 -4.28
N SER A 87 12.52 -13.94 -4.30
CA SER A 87 11.22 -13.48 -3.77
C SER A 87 11.21 -13.37 -2.24
N ASN A 88 12.16 -14.02 -1.57
CA ASN A 88 12.41 -13.93 -0.12
C ASN A 88 12.51 -12.48 0.39
N SER A 89 13.12 -11.59 -0.39
CA SER A 89 13.23 -10.15 -0.07
C SER A 89 11.87 -9.45 0.12
N TYR A 90 10.80 -9.98 -0.45
CA TYR A 90 9.44 -9.43 -0.36
C TYR A 90 8.61 -10.06 0.76
N PHE A 91 9.08 -11.12 1.43
CA PHE A 91 8.30 -11.80 2.47
C PHE A 91 8.01 -10.88 3.66
N GLY A 92 8.93 -9.97 3.97
CA GLY A 92 8.72 -8.94 4.97
C GLY A 92 7.56 -8.00 4.62
N ALA A 93 7.46 -7.59 3.34
CA ALA A 93 6.36 -6.78 2.86
C ALA A 93 5.02 -7.53 2.90
N ALA A 94 5.01 -8.83 2.53
CA ALA A 94 3.82 -9.67 2.62
C ALA A 94 3.35 -9.83 4.08
N ALA A 95 4.28 -10.05 5.01
CA ALA A 95 3.99 -10.11 6.44
C ALA A 95 3.43 -8.79 6.97
N ALA A 96 4.01 -7.65 6.57
CA ALA A 96 3.51 -6.33 6.94
C ALA A 96 2.08 -6.08 6.42
N LEU A 97 1.80 -6.45 5.16
CA LEU A 97 0.48 -6.33 4.56
C LEU A 97 -0.57 -7.22 5.26
N LEU A 98 -0.21 -8.46 5.60
CA LEU A 98 -1.06 -9.33 6.41
C LEU A 98 -1.32 -8.72 7.79
N GLY A 99 -0.26 -8.21 8.45
CA GLY A 99 -0.36 -7.51 9.73
C GLY A 99 -1.36 -6.36 9.68
N LEU A 100 -1.27 -5.50 8.66
CA LEU A 100 -2.22 -4.40 8.46
C LEU A 100 -3.65 -4.89 8.22
N ALA A 101 -3.85 -5.92 7.40
CA ALA A 101 -5.17 -6.49 7.17
C ALA A 101 -5.79 -7.00 8.49
N LEU A 102 -5.01 -7.70 9.31
CA LEU A 102 -5.45 -8.21 10.60
C LEU A 102 -5.71 -7.09 11.63
N LEU A 103 -4.86 -6.06 11.68
CA LEU A 103 -5.04 -4.90 12.56
C LEU A 103 -6.29 -4.11 12.18
N CYS A 104 -6.48 -3.82 10.89
CA CYS A 104 -7.70 -3.15 10.40
C CYS A 104 -8.95 -4.00 10.68
N ARG A 105 -8.87 -5.32 10.53
CA ARG A 105 -9.99 -6.22 10.85
C ARG A 105 -10.34 -6.16 12.33
N ARG A 106 -9.34 -6.18 13.21
CA ARG A 106 -9.53 -6.07 14.67
C ARG A 106 -10.12 -4.71 15.06
N ALA A 107 -9.72 -3.64 14.37
CA ALA A 107 -10.27 -2.30 14.56
C ALA A 107 -11.66 -2.11 13.93
N GLY A 108 -12.23 -3.13 13.27
CA GLY A 108 -13.50 -3.01 12.55
C GLY A 108 -13.45 -2.12 11.30
N HIS A 109 -12.25 -1.74 10.84
CA HIS A 109 -12.07 -0.78 9.76
C HIS A 109 -12.31 -1.44 8.38
N PRO A 110 -13.23 -0.94 7.54
CA PRO A 110 -13.70 -1.64 6.32
C PRO A 110 -12.61 -1.95 5.29
N ALA A 111 -11.50 -1.18 5.28
CA ALA A 111 -10.35 -1.41 4.42
C ALA A 111 -9.67 -2.79 4.61
N TRP A 112 -9.94 -3.51 5.72
CA TRP A 112 -9.32 -4.81 5.98
C TRP A 112 -9.57 -5.83 4.86
N ARG A 113 -10.73 -5.77 4.19
CA ARG A 113 -11.09 -6.70 3.11
C ARG A 113 -10.17 -6.53 1.91
N ASP A 114 -9.93 -5.29 1.50
CA ASP A 114 -9.08 -4.98 0.37
C ASP A 114 -7.61 -5.27 0.68
N LEU A 115 -7.16 -5.02 1.91
CA LEU A 115 -5.82 -5.41 2.36
C LEU A 115 -5.64 -6.94 2.38
N ALA A 116 -6.67 -7.71 2.77
CA ALA A 116 -6.64 -9.16 2.74
C ALA A 116 -6.63 -9.72 1.30
N ILE A 117 -7.39 -9.11 0.39
CA ILE A 117 -7.35 -9.45 -1.04
C ILE A 117 -5.97 -9.13 -1.61
N ALA A 118 -5.42 -7.95 -1.32
CA ALA A 118 -4.08 -7.56 -1.73
C ALA A 118 -3.01 -8.56 -1.22
N PHE A 119 -3.13 -9.03 0.03
CA PHE A 119 -2.26 -10.08 0.56
C PHE A 119 -2.38 -11.40 -0.22
N GLY A 120 -3.60 -11.87 -0.50
CA GLY A 120 -3.81 -13.07 -1.30
C GLY A 120 -3.22 -12.95 -2.71
N LEU A 121 -3.42 -11.81 -3.37
CA LEU A 121 -2.79 -11.49 -4.64
C LEU A 121 -1.27 -11.47 -4.53
N PHE A 122 -0.71 -10.97 -3.43
CA PHE A 122 0.74 -10.96 -3.21
C PHE A 122 1.30 -12.37 -3.12
N CYS A 123 0.64 -13.26 -2.37
CA CYS A 123 1.06 -14.65 -2.25
C CYS A 123 1.10 -15.34 -3.62
N VAL A 124 0.03 -15.21 -4.42
CA VAL A 124 -0.02 -15.76 -5.78
C VAL A 124 1.08 -15.17 -6.64
N SER A 125 1.28 -13.85 -6.56
CA SER A 125 2.37 -13.16 -7.24
C SER A 125 3.71 -13.81 -6.87
N LEU A 126 4.05 -13.87 -5.59
CA LEU A 126 5.35 -14.38 -5.13
C LEU A 126 5.58 -15.82 -5.59
N THR A 127 4.55 -16.65 -5.59
CA THR A 127 4.63 -18.00 -6.18
C THR A 127 5.00 -17.95 -7.66
N LEU A 128 4.30 -17.12 -8.46
CA LEU A 128 4.58 -16.97 -9.89
C LEU A 128 6.01 -16.49 -10.16
N ARG A 129 6.57 -15.60 -9.33
CA ARG A 129 7.97 -15.20 -9.44
C ARG A 129 8.92 -16.31 -9.03
N SER A 130 8.62 -17.01 -7.94
CA SER A 130 9.47 -18.10 -7.44
C SER A 130 9.55 -19.29 -8.39
N ILE A 131 8.53 -19.59 -9.17
CA ILE A 131 8.56 -20.71 -10.12
C ILE A 131 9.01 -20.31 -11.54
N ASP A 132 9.26 -19.03 -11.79
CA ASP A 132 9.44 -18.48 -13.13
C ASP A 132 10.54 -19.19 -13.93
N MET A 133 11.74 -19.32 -13.34
CA MET A 133 12.87 -20.00 -14.00
C MET A 133 12.56 -21.47 -14.32
N ALA A 134 11.88 -22.18 -13.41
CA ALA A 134 11.50 -23.58 -13.61
C ALA A 134 10.45 -23.74 -14.72
N VAL A 135 9.54 -22.77 -14.88
CA VAL A 135 8.56 -22.76 -15.97
C VAL A 135 9.21 -22.35 -17.29
N CYS A 136 10.15 -21.40 -17.25
CA CYS A 136 10.85 -20.86 -18.42
C CYS A 136 11.58 -21.94 -19.23
N GLU A 137 12.06 -23.00 -18.57
CA GLU A 137 12.67 -24.18 -19.23
C GLU A 137 11.75 -24.85 -20.26
N ARG A 138 10.42 -24.75 -20.10
CA ARG A 138 9.43 -25.39 -20.99
C ARG A 138 8.56 -24.39 -21.75
N TRP A 139 8.36 -23.20 -21.19
CA TRP A 139 7.59 -22.12 -21.80
C TRP A 139 8.42 -20.83 -21.74
N PRO A 140 9.02 -20.38 -22.87
CA PRO A 140 9.97 -19.26 -22.89
C PRO A 140 9.44 -17.91 -22.40
N LEU A 141 8.11 -17.75 -22.29
CA LEU A 141 7.51 -16.55 -21.72
C LEU A 141 7.59 -16.53 -20.18
N GLY A 142 7.72 -17.70 -19.55
CA GLY A 142 7.70 -17.88 -18.11
C GLY A 142 6.38 -17.46 -17.45
N THR A 143 6.45 -17.13 -16.18
CA THR A 143 5.37 -16.58 -15.34
C THR A 143 5.65 -15.15 -14.85
N HIS A 144 6.79 -14.57 -15.21
CA HIS A 144 7.22 -13.25 -14.74
C HIS A 144 6.25 -12.12 -15.13
N PHE A 145 5.64 -12.18 -16.30
CA PHE A 145 4.62 -11.20 -16.69
C PHE A 145 3.35 -11.30 -15.81
N LEU A 146 3.02 -12.49 -15.31
CA LEU A 146 1.91 -12.70 -14.38
C LEU A 146 2.26 -12.15 -13.00
N TRP A 147 3.52 -12.26 -12.56
CA TRP A 147 4.01 -11.56 -11.36
C TRP A 147 3.72 -10.05 -11.44
N HIS A 148 4.04 -9.40 -12.56
CA HIS A 148 3.75 -7.98 -12.73
C HIS A 148 2.23 -7.69 -12.75
N SER A 149 1.45 -8.55 -13.42
CA SER A 149 -0.01 -8.40 -13.49
C SER A 149 -0.69 -8.51 -12.11
N PHE A 150 -0.30 -9.50 -11.30
CA PHE A 150 -0.81 -9.67 -9.94
C PHE A 150 -0.33 -8.55 -9.01
N ASN A 151 0.89 -8.02 -9.18
CA ASN A 151 1.35 -6.85 -8.45
C ASN A 151 0.55 -5.58 -8.84
N ALA A 152 0.19 -5.40 -10.10
CA ALA A 152 -0.67 -4.28 -10.52
C ALA A 152 -2.06 -4.36 -9.86
N LEU A 153 -2.65 -5.55 -9.79
CA LEU A 153 -3.90 -5.78 -9.05
C LEU A 153 -3.73 -5.52 -7.56
N LEU A 154 -2.66 -6.02 -6.94
CA LEU A 154 -2.33 -5.76 -5.54
C LEU A 154 -2.28 -4.26 -5.25
N LEU A 155 -1.55 -3.48 -6.07
CA LEU A 155 -1.43 -2.03 -5.93
C LEU A 155 -2.78 -1.31 -6.10
N TYR A 156 -3.63 -1.82 -7.00
CA TYR A 156 -5.00 -1.33 -7.13
C TYR A 156 -5.82 -1.56 -5.85
N PHE A 157 -5.75 -2.74 -5.24
CA PHE A 157 -6.50 -3.01 -4.00
C PHE A 157 -5.94 -2.24 -2.80
N THR A 158 -4.63 -1.99 -2.71
CA THR A 158 -4.07 -1.11 -1.67
C THR A 158 -4.49 0.36 -1.87
N LEU A 159 -4.55 0.86 -3.11
CA LEU A 159 -5.13 2.17 -3.41
C LEU A 159 -6.61 2.25 -3.05
N ARG A 160 -7.38 1.20 -3.34
CA ARG A 160 -8.80 1.13 -3.00
C ARG A 160 -9.01 1.11 -1.49
N ALA A 161 -8.20 0.36 -0.75
CA ALA A 161 -8.17 0.38 0.72
C ALA A 161 -7.89 1.80 1.26
N ALA A 162 -6.94 2.53 0.66
CA ALA A 162 -6.65 3.91 1.03
C ALA A 162 -7.83 4.85 0.76
N ALA A 163 -8.47 4.73 -0.40
CA ALA A 163 -9.66 5.51 -0.74
C ALA A 163 -10.83 5.26 0.22
N ILE A 164 -11.08 3.99 0.56
CA ILE A 164 -12.09 3.59 1.55
C ILE A 164 -11.78 4.22 2.90
N GLY A 165 -10.53 4.17 3.36
CA GLY A 165 -10.14 4.75 4.64
C GLY A 165 -10.28 6.26 4.72
N LEU A 166 -9.93 6.97 3.66
CA LEU A 166 -10.12 8.43 3.59
C LEU A 166 -11.60 8.81 3.63
N ARG A 167 -12.46 8.03 2.96
CA ARG A 167 -13.92 8.21 3.03
C ARG A 167 -14.46 7.87 4.41
N TRP A 168 -14.01 6.77 5.01
CA TRP A 168 -14.40 6.35 6.36
C TRP A 168 -14.14 7.44 7.39
N ARG A 169 -12.94 8.03 7.37
CA ARG A 169 -12.57 9.12 8.28
C ARG A 169 -13.41 10.39 8.08
N ALA A 170 -13.83 10.68 6.85
CA ALA A 170 -14.68 11.84 6.55
C ALA A 170 -16.12 11.66 7.07
N LEU A 171 -16.57 10.42 7.26
CA LEU A 171 -17.91 10.07 7.74
C LEU A 171 -17.95 9.87 9.27
N ASP A 172 -16.80 9.87 9.95
CA ASP A 172 -16.74 9.71 11.41
C ASP A 172 -17.39 10.91 12.12
N PRO A 173 -18.46 10.71 12.93
CA PRO A 173 -19.17 11.78 13.64
C PRO A 173 -18.26 12.64 14.52
N SER A 174 -17.20 12.07 15.09
CA SER A 174 -16.25 12.80 15.93
C SER A 174 -15.48 13.86 15.13
N SER A 175 -15.20 13.59 13.84
CA SER A 175 -14.57 14.55 12.93
C SER A 175 -15.53 15.64 12.46
N ILE A 176 -16.83 15.33 12.37
CA ILE A 176 -17.89 16.29 12.02
C ILE A 176 -18.05 17.32 13.14
N VAL A 177 -18.11 16.88 14.40
CA VAL A 177 -18.20 17.76 15.56
C VAL A 177 -16.96 18.63 15.71
N SER A 178 -15.76 18.07 15.52
CA SER A 178 -14.51 18.84 15.56
C SER A 178 -14.42 19.91 14.45
N ASN A 179 -14.91 19.63 13.25
CA ASN A 179 -14.94 20.61 12.15
C ASN A 179 -16.02 21.69 12.36
N ALA A 180 -17.18 21.32 12.93
CA ALA A 180 -18.23 22.28 13.28
C ALA A 180 -17.78 23.25 14.38
N GLN A 181 -16.98 22.79 15.34
CA GLN A 181 -16.41 23.66 16.38
C GLN A 181 -15.23 24.51 15.88
N ALA A 182 -14.51 24.07 14.85
CA ALA A 182 -13.40 24.81 14.24
C ALA A 182 -13.86 25.94 13.29
N ASN A 183 -15.13 25.95 12.88
CA ASN A 183 -15.72 27.02 12.07
C ASN A 183 -16.96 27.63 12.77
N PRO A 184 -16.78 28.46 13.81
CA PRO A 184 -17.91 29.12 14.49
C PRO A 184 -18.60 30.20 13.64
N GLY A 185 -18.19 30.41 12.38
CA GLY A 185 -18.63 31.53 11.54
C GLY A 185 -19.97 31.34 10.81
N ASP A 186 -20.65 30.19 10.92
CA ASP A 186 -21.92 29.95 10.21
C ASP A 186 -23.13 29.84 11.17
N THR A 187 -23.19 30.76 12.14
CA THR A 187 -24.41 31.02 12.93
C THR A 187 -24.89 32.46 12.70
N SER A 188 -25.13 32.82 11.45
CA SER A 188 -25.94 33.99 11.14
C SER A 188 -26.82 33.74 9.94
N ASN A 189 -28.12 33.49 10.16
CA ASN A 189 -29.15 34.50 9.90
C ASN A 189 -30.55 33.86 10.00
N GLY A 190 -31.32 34.27 11.00
CA GLY A 190 -32.71 33.86 11.18
C GLY A 190 -33.46 34.81 12.10
N GLY A 191 -33.13 36.10 12.04
CA GLY A 191 -33.81 37.15 12.77
C GLY A 191 -34.63 38.05 11.85
N SER A 192 -35.91 38.21 12.20
CA SER A 192 -36.79 39.33 11.88
C SER A 192 -37.60 39.30 10.58
N THR A 193 -38.91 39.05 10.72
CA THR A 193 -39.91 39.93 10.10
C THR A 193 -40.85 40.48 11.18
N ARG A 194 -41.02 41.80 11.11
CA ARG A 194 -41.81 42.67 11.99
C ARG A 194 -43.31 42.54 11.73
N ARG A 195 -44.11 42.60 12.79
CA ARG A 195 -45.17 43.60 13.12
C ARG A 195 -46.25 42.94 13.96
#